data_AF-A0A0P9EWH6-F1
#
_entry.id   AF-A0A0P9EWH6-F1
#
_cell.length_a   1.000
_cell.length_b   1.000
_cell.length_c   1.000
_cell.angle_alpha   90.00
_cell.angle_beta   90.00
_cell.angle_gamma   90.00
#
_symmetry.space_group_name_H-M   'P 1'
#
loop_
_entity.id
_entity.type
_entity.pdbx_description
1 polymer ?
#
loop_
_entity_poly.entity_id
_entity_poly.type
_entity_poly.pdbx_seq_one_letter_code
_entity_poly.pdbx_strand_id
1 'polypeptide(L)'
;SWFQPAIDRYVDLLSEEFNKVRPSTPVSSAPSAPVVYNTYQCYLRDAPTRIAAALAHADEHGYSFGAKLVRGAYQESERARHQKLPAFESGVPCVVWGSKAETDKCYDECAALLEKRLVQDLKKQGDQAVNQAGVGVVLASHNGTSMKRFLESLRDDGLAKEEGGKLAVDERLRGRVAFGQLMGMSDNLTQTLIDLIHPSSDPAAAPLVVKYMPYASLEQGLPYLVRRANENQSIL
;
A
#
# COMPACT_ATOMS: atom_id res chain seq x y z
N SER A 1 -2.30 11.86 14.47
CA SER A 1 -3.71 11.65 14.84
C SER A 1 -3.79 10.89 16.16
N TRP A 2 -4.71 11.25 17.06
CA TRP A 2 -4.90 10.59 18.36
C TRP A 2 -5.56 9.21 18.25
N PHE A 3 -6.26 8.94 17.15
CA PHE A 3 -6.88 7.64 16.88
C PHE A 3 -5.90 6.60 16.30
N GLN A 4 -4.84 7.06 15.64
CA GLN A 4 -3.95 6.18 14.88
C GLN A 4 -3.30 5.08 15.75
N PRO A 5 -2.82 5.36 16.98
CA PRO A 5 -2.29 4.31 17.85
C PRO A 5 -3.31 3.21 18.18
N ALA A 6 -4.59 3.57 18.35
CA ALA A 6 -5.65 2.60 18.58
C ALA A 6 -5.90 1.74 17.34
N ILE A 7 -5.96 2.36 16.15
CA ILE A 7 -6.10 1.64 14.88
C ILE A 7 -4.92 0.68 14.68
N ASP A 8 -3.70 1.15 14.91
CA ASP A 8 -2.49 0.34 14.78
C ASP A 8 -2.56 -0.89 15.68
N ARG A 9 -2.92 -0.71 16.96
CA ARG A 9 -3.05 -1.83 17.89
C ARG A 9 -4.14 -2.82 17.48
N TYR A 10 -5.27 -2.35 16.95
CA TYR A 10 -6.32 -3.25 16.43
C TYR A 10 -5.82 -4.04 15.23
N VAL A 11 -5.07 -3.41 14.32
CA VAL A 11 -4.51 -4.11 13.16
C VAL A 11 -3.49 -5.15 13.61
N ASP A 12 -2.61 -4.84 14.58
CA ASP A 12 -1.66 -5.82 15.10
C ASP A 12 -2.36 -7.07 15.64
N LEU A 13 -3.39 -6.88 16.49
CA LEU A 13 -4.18 -7.98 17.05
C LEU A 13 -4.86 -8.82 15.96
N LEU A 14 -5.48 -8.17 14.97
CA LEU A 14 -6.13 -8.87 13.86
C LEU A 14 -5.12 -9.56 12.95
N SER A 15 -3.94 -8.98 12.73
CA SER A 15 -2.88 -9.61 11.94
C SER A 15 -2.28 -10.82 12.65
N GLU A 16 -2.09 -10.77 13.96
CA GLU A 16 -1.66 -11.92 14.76
C GLU A 16 -2.68 -13.07 14.74
N GLU A 17 -3.97 -12.77 14.54
CA GLU A 17 -5.01 -13.78 14.42
C GLU A 17 -5.12 -14.34 12.99
N PHE A 18 -5.26 -13.45 12.00
CA PHE A 18 -5.69 -13.77 10.64
C PHE A 18 -4.57 -13.81 9.61
N ASN A 19 -3.44 -13.13 9.83
CA ASN A 19 -2.28 -13.19 8.94
C ASN A 19 -1.20 -14.18 9.44
N LYS A 20 -1.42 -14.84 10.59
CA LYS A 20 -0.47 -15.78 11.18
C LYS A 20 -0.23 -16.96 10.27
N VAL A 21 1.04 -17.32 10.08
CA VAL A 21 1.38 -18.57 9.40
C VAL A 21 1.41 -19.70 10.42
N ARG A 22 0.59 -20.72 10.21
CA ARG A 22 0.36 -21.81 11.18
C ARG A 22 0.92 -23.13 10.62
N PRO A 23 1.25 -24.11 11.46
CA PRO A 23 1.66 -25.43 10.98
C PRO A 23 0.60 -26.12 10.10
N SER A 24 -0.68 -25.80 10.30
CA SER A 24 -1.80 -26.28 9.49
C SER A 24 -1.98 -25.53 8.16
N THR A 25 -1.19 -24.48 7.89
CA THR A 25 -1.24 -23.77 6.60
C THR A 25 -0.80 -24.73 5.50
N PRO A 26 -1.60 -24.88 4.42
CA PRO A 26 -1.22 -25.72 3.29
C PRO A 26 0.16 -25.36 2.78
N VAL A 27 1.00 -26.38 2.59
CA VAL A 27 2.36 -26.24 2.07
C VAL A 27 2.31 -25.48 0.75
N SER A 28 2.83 -24.25 0.76
CA SER A 28 2.94 -23.37 -0.40
C SER A 28 4.40 -23.00 -0.63
N SER A 29 4.82 -22.97 -1.88
CA SER A 29 6.15 -22.47 -2.30
C SER A 29 6.21 -20.94 -2.37
N ALA A 30 5.08 -20.26 -2.22
CA ALA A 30 4.99 -18.80 -2.14
C ALA A 30 4.72 -18.35 -0.69
N PRO A 31 5.31 -17.23 -0.22
CA PRO A 31 4.98 -16.66 1.08
C PRO A 31 3.49 -16.39 1.23
N SER A 32 2.96 -16.58 2.43
CA SER A 32 1.54 -16.37 2.72
C SER A 32 1.14 -14.91 2.46
N ALA A 33 0.07 -14.71 1.69
CA ALA A 33 -0.48 -13.38 1.45
C ALA A 33 -1.26 -12.88 2.68
N PRO A 34 -1.07 -11.63 3.12
CA PRO A 34 -1.85 -11.07 4.21
C PRO A 34 -3.29 -10.81 3.78
N VAL A 35 -4.23 -10.92 4.72
CA VAL A 35 -5.65 -10.56 4.55
C VAL A 35 -6.00 -9.28 5.31
N VAL A 36 -5.35 -9.04 6.45
CA VAL A 36 -5.44 -7.79 7.21
C VAL A 36 -4.35 -6.84 6.73
N TYR A 37 -4.73 -5.60 6.42
CA TYR A 37 -3.83 -4.53 6.00
C TYR A 37 -4.05 -3.27 6.84
N ASN A 38 -2.97 -2.59 7.22
CA ASN A 38 -3.04 -1.22 7.77
C ASN A 38 -2.83 -0.19 6.66
N THR A 39 -3.36 1.03 6.85
CA THR A 39 -3.11 2.16 5.93
C THR A 39 -1.97 3.04 6.44
N TYR A 40 -0.90 3.12 5.66
CA TYR A 40 0.25 3.99 5.94
C TYR A 40 0.18 5.25 5.07
N GLN A 41 0.14 6.40 5.73
CA GLN A 41 -0.08 7.70 5.09
C GLN A 41 1.25 8.42 4.92
N CYS A 42 1.79 8.40 3.70
CA CYS A 42 3.15 8.87 3.39
C CYS A 42 3.31 10.40 3.39
N TYR A 43 2.21 11.15 3.55
CA TYR A 43 2.27 12.58 3.87
C TYR A 43 2.77 12.85 5.29
N LEU A 44 2.76 11.86 6.19
CA LEU A 44 3.30 11.96 7.54
C LEU A 44 4.79 11.66 7.54
N ARG A 45 5.54 12.45 8.31
CA ARG A 45 6.99 12.27 8.46
C ARG A 45 7.38 10.96 9.15
N ASP A 46 6.48 10.39 9.94
CA ASP A 46 6.71 9.15 10.69
C ASP A 46 6.36 7.87 9.91
N ALA A 47 5.82 7.98 8.69
CA ALA A 47 5.38 6.83 7.90
C ALA A 47 6.51 5.80 7.65
N PRO A 48 7.75 6.20 7.29
CA PRO A 48 8.84 5.23 7.10
C PRO A 48 9.16 4.46 8.38
N THR A 49 9.26 5.17 9.51
CA THR A 49 9.55 4.55 10.81
C THR A 49 8.43 3.65 11.29
N ARG A 50 7.16 4.00 11.02
CA ARG A 50 6.01 3.17 11.37
C ARG A 50 5.92 1.89 10.53
N ILE A 51 6.19 1.98 9.23
CA ILE A 51 6.26 0.80 8.37
C ILE A 51 7.39 -0.13 8.84
N ALA A 52 8.57 0.41 9.14
CA ALA A 52 9.69 -0.38 9.65
C ALA A 52 9.37 -1.08 10.97
N ALA A 53 8.75 -0.37 11.92
CA ALA A 53 8.35 -0.95 13.21
C ALA A 53 7.30 -2.07 13.04
N ALA A 54 6.29 -1.85 12.18
CA ALA A 54 5.24 -2.84 11.95
C ALA A 54 5.74 -4.08 11.18
N LEU A 55 6.71 -3.91 10.28
CA LEU A 55 7.43 -5.04 9.66
C LEU A 55 8.20 -5.85 10.70
N ALA A 56 8.95 -5.18 11.58
CA ALA A 56 9.70 -5.85 12.64
C ALA A 56 8.77 -6.62 13.60
N HIS A 57 7.63 -6.02 13.96
CA HIS A 57 6.60 -6.68 14.77
C HIS A 57 6.05 -7.93 14.06
N ALA A 58 5.76 -7.83 12.76
CA ALA A 58 5.29 -8.97 11.97
C ALA A 58 6.30 -10.12 11.90
N ASP A 59 7.59 -9.78 11.78
CA ASP A 59 8.68 -10.75 11.78
C ASP A 59 8.82 -11.44 13.14
N GLU A 60 8.81 -10.67 14.23
CA GLU A 60 8.87 -11.19 15.61
C GLU A 60 7.70 -12.12 15.92
N HIS A 61 6.51 -11.77 15.42
CA HIS A 61 5.28 -12.52 15.68
C HIS A 61 4.93 -13.49 14.55
N GLY A 62 5.76 -13.70 13.54
CA GLY A 62 5.58 -14.72 12.50
C GLY A 62 4.25 -14.64 11.73
N TYR A 63 3.81 -13.44 11.36
CA TYR A 63 2.61 -13.24 10.53
C TYR A 63 2.91 -12.41 9.28
N SER A 64 2.10 -12.56 8.24
CA SER A 64 2.28 -11.78 7.00
C SER A 64 1.89 -10.32 7.19
N PHE A 65 2.77 -9.41 6.81
CA PHE A 65 2.58 -7.97 6.95
C PHE A 65 1.83 -7.38 5.76
N GLY A 66 0.70 -6.71 6.00
CA GLY A 66 -0.09 -6.01 4.97
C GLY A 66 -0.01 -4.49 5.09
N ALA A 67 0.47 -3.82 4.05
CA ALA A 67 0.51 -2.36 3.97
C ALA A 67 -0.28 -1.80 2.78
N LYS A 68 -1.27 -0.95 3.05
CA LYS A 68 -1.86 -0.06 2.06
C LYS A 68 -1.16 1.30 2.12
N LEU A 69 -0.36 1.61 1.11
CA LEU A 69 0.27 2.91 0.98
C LEU A 69 -0.69 3.91 0.36
N VAL A 70 -0.84 5.06 1.00
CA VAL A 70 -1.51 6.25 0.46
C VAL A 70 -0.62 7.46 0.70
N ARG A 71 -0.88 8.57 -0.01
CA ARG A 71 -0.31 9.87 0.39
C ARG A 71 -0.96 10.33 1.69
N GLY A 72 -2.26 10.60 1.66
CA GLY A 72 -3.02 11.08 2.81
C GLY A 72 -4.17 11.98 2.35
N ALA A 73 -5.23 12.09 3.15
CA ALA A 73 -6.45 12.81 2.78
C ALA A 73 -6.75 14.03 3.66
N TYR A 74 -5.87 14.33 4.63
CA TYR A 74 -6.14 15.33 5.69
C TYR A 74 -4.99 16.33 5.85
N GLN A 75 -4.18 16.53 4.80
CA GLN A 75 -2.96 17.36 4.87
C GLN A 75 -3.24 18.79 5.31
N GLU A 76 -4.27 19.41 4.74
CA GLU A 76 -4.67 20.78 5.07
C GLU A 76 -5.17 20.89 6.51
N SER A 77 -6.00 19.94 6.95
CA SER A 77 -6.50 19.88 8.33
C SER A 77 -5.36 19.72 9.35
N GLU A 78 -4.35 18.88 9.05
CA GLU A 78 -3.18 18.71 9.93
C GLU A 78 -2.31 19.98 9.99
N ARG A 79 -2.16 20.69 8.86
CA ARG A 79 -1.44 21.98 8.84
C ARG A 79 -2.19 23.05 9.64
N ALA A 80 -3.50 23.19 9.42
CA ALA A 80 -4.34 24.13 10.15
C ALA A 80 -4.37 23.82 11.66
N ARG A 81 -4.32 22.54 12.04
CA ARG A 81 -4.17 22.12 13.44
C ARG A 81 -2.81 22.51 13.99
N HIS A 82 -1.73 22.24 13.26
CA HIS A 82 -0.37 22.53 13.70
C HIS A 82 -0.16 24.03 13.98
N GLN A 83 -0.66 24.92 13.12
CA GLN A 83 -0.61 26.38 13.31
C GLN A 83 -1.23 26.88 14.63
N LYS A 84 -2.10 26.07 15.26
CA LYS A 84 -2.76 26.40 16.53
C LYS A 84 -2.05 25.80 17.76
N LEU A 85 -0.95 25.08 17.58
CA LEU A 85 -0.21 24.42 18.66
C LEU A 85 1.01 25.25 19.06
N PRO A 86 1.43 25.23 20.34
CA PRO A 86 2.69 25.85 20.79
C PRO A 86 3.93 25.32 20.03
N ALA A 87 3.84 24.10 19.49
CA ALA A 87 4.86 23.51 18.63
C ALA A 87 5.16 24.35 17.38
N PHE A 88 4.18 25.08 16.85
CA PHE A 88 4.37 25.95 15.70
C PHE A 88 5.23 27.18 16.04
N GLU A 89 4.93 27.83 17.17
CA GLU A 89 5.69 29.01 17.65
C GLU A 89 7.14 28.66 18.00
N SER A 90 7.38 27.43 18.46
CA SER A 90 8.72 26.91 18.78
C SER A 90 9.49 26.38 17.56
N GLY A 91 8.94 26.50 16.35
CA GLY A 91 9.61 26.11 15.11
C GLY A 91 9.71 24.59 14.90
N VAL A 92 8.98 23.78 15.70
CA VAL A 92 8.92 22.33 15.50
C VAL A 92 8.21 22.05 14.18
N PRO A 93 8.77 21.23 13.28
CA PRO A 93 8.13 20.91 12.01
C PRO A 93 6.74 20.29 12.19
N CYS A 94 5.83 20.62 11.27
CA CYS A 94 4.54 19.94 11.19
C CYS A 94 4.73 18.42 11.01
N VAL A 95 3.79 17.63 11.53
CA VAL A 95 3.79 16.16 11.37
C VAL A 95 3.69 15.72 9.91
N VAL A 96 3.18 16.58 9.03
CA VAL A 96 3.16 16.36 7.58
C VAL A 96 4.38 16.97 6.89
N TRP A 97 4.75 16.43 5.73
CA TRP A 97 5.79 17.00 4.88
C TRP A 97 5.49 18.43 4.42
N GLY A 98 6.54 19.20 4.11
CA GLY A 98 6.43 20.61 3.75
C GLY A 98 5.73 20.84 2.41
N SER A 99 5.95 19.95 1.44
CA SER A 99 5.52 20.05 0.05
C SER A 99 4.98 18.74 -0.51
N LYS A 100 4.26 18.82 -1.64
CA LYS A 100 3.81 17.64 -2.39
C LYS A 100 4.99 16.77 -2.85
N ALA A 101 6.08 17.39 -3.30
CA ALA A 101 7.29 16.69 -3.75
C ALA A 101 7.93 15.86 -2.63
N GLU A 102 7.96 16.37 -1.40
CA GLU A 102 8.43 15.60 -0.23
C GLU A 102 7.49 14.42 0.08
N THR A 103 6.17 14.62 0.03
CA THR A 103 5.18 13.53 0.19
C THR A 103 5.32 12.47 -0.92
N ASP A 104 5.51 12.89 -2.17
CA ASP A 104 5.73 11.99 -3.31
C ASP A 104 7.01 11.17 -3.11
N LYS A 105 8.11 11.84 -2.71
CA LYS A 105 9.37 11.18 -2.39
C LYS A 105 9.20 10.15 -1.27
N CYS A 106 8.56 10.52 -0.17
CA CYS A 106 8.30 9.60 0.95
C CYS A 106 7.44 8.40 0.53
N TYR A 107 6.41 8.61 -0.29
CA TYR A 107 5.58 7.53 -0.81
C TYR A 107 6.41 6.55 -1.64
N ASP A 108 7.20 7.06 -2.59
CA ASP A 108 8.00 6.22 -3.48
C ASP A 108 9.12 5.49 -2.72
N GLU A 109 9.72 6.11 -1.70
CA GLU A 109 10.69 5.46 -0.81
C GLU A 109 10.06 4.34 0.04
N CYS A 110 8.86 4.56 0.57
CA CYS A 110 8.12 3.52 1.30
C CYS A 110 7.72 2.37 0.38
N ALA A 111 7.30 2.66 -0.86
CA ALA A 111 6.96 1.65 -1.85
C ALA A 111 8.20 0.80 -2.22
N ALA A 112 9.35 1.45 -2.44
CA ALA A 112 10.62 0.76 -2.70
C ALA A 112 11.10 -0.10 -1.51
N LEU A 113 10.86 0.34 -0.27
CA LEU A 113 11.17 -0.47 0.92
C LEU A 113 10.36 -1.77 0.95
N LEU A 114 9.05 -1.69 0.66
CA LEU A 114 8.17 -2.86 0.65
C LEU A 114 8.44 -3.79 -0.54
N GLU A 115 8.77 -3.22 -1.69
CA GLU A 115 9.21 -3.95 -2.88
C GLU A 115 10.46 -4.79 -2.58
N LYS A 116 11.51 -4.18 -2.03
CA LYS A 116 12.74 -4.88 -1.63
C LYS A 116 12.46 -6.04 -0.67
N ARG A 117 11.59 -5.81 0.31
CA ARG A 117 11.21 -6.84 1.26
C ARG A 117 10.43 -7.98 0.58
N LEU A 118 9.54 -7.65 -0.35
CA LEU A 118 8.81 -8.63 -1.14
C LEU A 118 9.75 -9.48 -2.01
N VAL A 119 10.77 -8.88 -2.64
CA VAL A 119 11.83 -9.61 -3.37
C VAL A 119 12.61 -10.54 -2.44
N GLN A 120 12.97 -10.08 -1.24
CA GLN A 120 13.66 -10.91 -0.25
C GLN A 120 12.83 -12.14 0.15
N ASP A 121 11.53 -11.97 0.37
CA ASP A 121 10.64 -13.09 0.69
C ASP A 121 10.60 -14.14 -0.44
N LEU A 122 10.63 -13.69 -1.71
CA LEU A 122 10.58 -14.56 -2.90
C LEU A 122 11.92 -15.23 -3.26
N LYS A 123 13.04 -14.74 -2.73
CA LYS A 123 14.38 -15.32 -2.96
C LYS A 123 14.69 -16.50 -2.04
N LYS A 124 13.94 -16.69 -0.94
CA LYS A 124 14.11 -17.85 -0.05
C LYS A 124 13.77 -19.15 -0.79
N GLN A 125 14.57 -20.19 -0.60
CA GLN A 125 14.44 -21.49 -1.28
C GLN A 125 14.47 -22.66 -0.30
N GLY A 126 14.05 -23.85 -0.77
CA GLY A 126 14.05 -25.09 0.02
C GLY A 126 13.09 -25.01 1.21
N ASP A 127 13.47 -25.59 2.34
CA ASP A 127 12.65 -25.61 3.57
C ASP A 127 12.32 -24.20 4.09
N GLN A 128 13.12 -23.19 3.73
CA GLN A 128 12.86 -21.78 4.09
C GLN A 128 11.75 -21.13 3.25
N ALA A 129 11.38 -21.72 2.10
CA ALA A 129 10.34 -21.19 1.23
C ALA A 129 8.92 -21.62 1.67
N VAL A 130 8.83 -22.70 2.43
CA VAL A 130 7.57 -23.33 2.79
C VAL A 130 6.96 -22.65 4.01
N ASN A 131 5.66 -22.33 3.93
CA ASN A 131 4.88 -21.81 5.07
C ASN A 131 5.56 -20.63 5.77
N GLN A 132 6.06 -19.68 4.98
CA GLN A 132 6.67 -18.46 5.51
C GLN A 132 5.71 -17.27 5.47
N ALA A 133 5.83 -16.42 6.48
CA ALA A 133 5.23 -15.09 6.49
C ALA A 133 5.85 -14.24 5.38
N GLY A 134 5.02 -13.42 4.75
CA GLY A 134 5.45 -12.52 3.68
C GLY A 134 4.88 -11.12 3.82
N VAL A 135 5.30 -10.22 2.93
CA VAL A 135 4.73 -8.89 2.77
C VAL A 135 3.68 -8.83 1.67
N GLY A 136 2.59 -8.09 1.91
CA GLY A 136 1.66 -7.62 0.91
C GLY A 136 1.58 -6.10 0.89
N VAL A 137 1.49 -5.51 -0.30
CA VAL A 137 1.41 -4.07 -0.53
C VAL A 137 0.24 -3.72 -1.47
N VAL A 138 -0.56 -2.75 -1.03
CA VAL A 138 -1.54 -2.06 -1.87
C VAL A 138 -1.05 -0.65 -2.15
N LEU A 139 -0.68 -0.37 -3.39
CA LEU A 139 -0.27 0.95 -3.88
C LEU A 139 -1.51 1.76 -4.24
N ALA A 140 -2.09 2.45 -3.26
CA ALA A 140 -3.32 3.23 -3.44
C ALA A 140 -2.99 4.67 -3.85
N SER A 141 -2.89 4.91 -5.17
CA SER A 141 -2.39 6.16 -5.74
C SER A 141 -2.81 6.35 -7.20
N HIS A 142 -3.23 7.56 -7.53
CA HIS A 142 -3.54 7.99 -8.91
C HIS A 142 -2.36 8.68 -9.61
N ASN A 143 -1.14 8.57 -9.05
CA ASN A 143 0.05 9.14 -9.66
C ASN A 143 0.72 8.11 -10.57
N GLY A 144 0.58 8.31 -11.89
CA GLY A 144 1.14 7.40 -12.90
C GLY A 144 2.67 7.27 -12.82
N THR A 145 3.40 8.31 -12.40
CA THR A 145 4.85 8.24 -12.20
C THR A 145 5.20 7.25 -11.09
N SER A 146 4.51 7.29 -9.94
CA SER A 146 4.73 6.34 -8.85
C SER A 146 4.40 4.90 -9.28
N MET A 147 3.32 4.70 -10.05
CA MET A 147 2.94 3.35 -10.53
C MET A 147 3.97 2.81 -11.51
N LYS A 148 4.40 3.64 -12.47
CA LYS A 148 5.45 3.31 -13.43
C LYS A 148 6.75 2.91 -12.74
N ARG A 149 7.20 3.72 -11.76
CA ARG A 149 8.43 3.43 -10.99
C ARG A 149 8.37 2.07 -10.29
N PHE A 150 7.22 1.72 -9.71
CA PHE A 150 7.07 0.42 -9.05
C PHE A 150 7.13 -0.75 -10.05
N LEU A 151 6.45 -0.63 -11.20
CA LEU A 151 6.52 -1.64 -12.27
C LEU A 151 7.93 -1.78 -12.85
N GLU A 152 8.65 -0.68 -13.03
CA GLU A 152 10.06 -0.69 -13.45
C GLU A 152 10.94 -1.42 -12.42
N SER A 153 10.74 -1.17 -11.12
CA SER A 153 11.46 -1.90 -10.07
C SER A 153 11.20 -3.40 -10.12
N LEU A 154 9.93 -3.81 -10.25
CA LEU A 154 9.59 -5.24 -10.40
C LEU A 154 10.28 -5.87 -11.61
N ARG A 155 10.38 -5.14 -12.74
CA ARG A 155 11.09 -5.61 -13.93
C ARG A 155 12.59 -5.74 -13.67
N ASP A 156 13.19 -4.74 -13.05
CA ASP A 156 14.62 -4.70 -12.77
C ASP A 156 15.03 -5.82 -11.79
N ASP A 157 14.15 -6.17 -10.85
CA ASP A 157 14.32 -7.31 -9.92
C ASP A 157 13.92 -8.68 -10.51
N GLY A 158 13.53 -8.72 -11.79
CA GLY A 158 13.19 -9.95 -12.52
C GLY A 158 11.82 -10.55 -12.17
N LEU A 159 10.97 -9.78 -11.48
CA LEU A 159 9.59 -10.13 -11.11
C LEU A 159 8.56 -9.65 -12.13
N ALA A 160 8.98 -8.98 -13.20
CA ALA A 160 8.15 -8.70 -14.36
C ALA A 160 8.99 -8.83 -15.64
N LYS A 161 8.43 -9.43 -16.69
CA LYS A 161 9.09 -9.60 -17.99
C LYS A 161 8.21 -9.08 -19.10
N GLU A 162 8.84 -8.55 -20.15
CA GLU A 162 8.12 -8.11 -21.32
C GLU A 162 7.75 -9.30 -22.21
N GLU A 163 6.46 -9.50 -22.44
CA GLU A 163 5.90 -10.56 -23.28
C GLU A 163 4.79 -9.94 -24.13
N GLY A 164 4.89 -10.04 -25.45
CA GLY A 164 3.84 -9.56 -26.37
C GLY A 164 3.49 -8.06 -26.23
N GLY A 165 4.44 -7.22 -25.83
CA GLY A 165 4.21 -5.77 -25.62
C GLY A 165 3.53 -5.43 -24.29
N LYS A 166 3.42 -6.40 -23.38
CA LYS A 166 2.88 -6.26 -22.02
C LYS A 166 3.87 -6.81 -21.00
N LEU A 167 3.62 -6.56 -19.72
CA LEU A 167 4.39 -7.04 -18.59
C LEU A 167 3.73 -8.28 -18.00
N ALA A 168 4.35 -9.44 -18.19
CA ALA A 168 4.07 -10.65 -17.44
C ALA A 168 4.70 -10.54 -16.04
N VAL A 169 3.85 -10.24 -15.06
CA VAL A 169 4.24 -10.09 -13.65
C VAL A 169 4.25 -11.47 -12.98
N ASP A 170 5.26 -11.74 -12.14
CA ASP A 170 5.42 -13.01 -11.43
C ASP A 170 4.13 -13.36 -10.66
N GLU A 171 3.58 -14.54 -10.94
CA GLU A 171 2.29 -14.97 -10.39
C GLU A 171 2.30 -15.08 -8.86
N ARG A 172 3.47 -15.22 -8.23
CA ARG A 172 3.61 -15.22 -6.75
C ARG A 172 3.33 -13.85 -6.13
N LEU A 173 3.21 -12.79 -6.94
CA LEU A 173 2.80 -11.46 -6.51
C LEU A 173 1.29 -11.29 -6.43
N ARG A 174 0.52 -12.19 -7.07
CA ARG A 174 -0.95 -12.14 -7.02
C ARG A 174 -1.42 -12.33 -5.58
N GLY A 175 -2.26 -11.43 -5.10
CA GLY A 175 -2.74 -11.40 -3.71
C GLY A 175 -1.77 -10.72 -2.73
N ARG A 176 -0.55 -10.39 -3.17
CA ARG A 176 0.46 -9.66 -2.39
C ARG A 176 0.74 -8.27 -2.94
N VAL A 177 0.50 -8.01 -4.23
CA VAL A 177 0.63 -6.67 -4.82
C VAL A 177 -0.72 -6.27 -5.40
N ALA A 178 -1.15 -5.04 -5.14
CA ALA A 178 -2.29 -4.46 -5.82
C ALA A 178 -2.09 -2.96 -6.06
N PHE A 179 -2.35 -2.50 -7.28
CA PHE A 179 -2.51 -1.10 -7.64
C PHE A 179 -3.96 -0.69 -7.34
N GLY A 180 -4.14 0.05 -6.24
CA GLY A 180 -5.45 0.49 -5.77
C GLY A 180 -5.87 1.82 -6.37
N GLN A 181 -6.98 1.85 -7.10
CA GLN A 181 -7.55 3.06 -7.69
C GLN A 181 -8.94 3.32 -7.07
N LEU A 182 -9.32 4.57 -6.86
CA LEU A 182 -10.71 4.91 -6.55
C LEU A 182 -11.58 4.78 -7.81
N MET A 183 -12.77 4.19 -7.67
CA MET A 183 -13.75 4.17 -8.75
C MET A 183 -14.23 5.59 -9.07
N GLY A 184 -14.22 5.95 -10.36
CA GLY A 184 -14.60 7.28 -10.84
C GLY A 184 -13.46 8.30 -10.85
N MET A 185 -12.21 7.88 -10.60
CA MET A 185 -11.03 8.74 -10.63
C MET A 185 -9.92 8.13 -11.48
N SER A 186 -9.34 8.95 -12.37
CA SER A 186 -8.19 8.58 -13.21
C SER A 186 -8.36 7.24 -13.93
N ASP A 187 -9.53 7.03 -14.57
CA ASP A 187 -9.83 5.80 -15.30
C ASP A 187 -8.85 5.53 -16.45
N ASN A 188 -8.27 6.59 -17.03
CA ASN A 188 -7.19 6.49 -18.00
C ASN A 188 -5.93 5.80 -17.43
N LEU A 189 -5.56 6.11 -16.18
CA LEU A 189 -4.44 5.43 -15.51
C LEU A 189 -4.79 3.97 -15.22
N THR A 190 -6.02 3.72 -14.77
CA THR A 190 -6.49 2.34 -14.54
C THR A 190 -6.41 1.52 -15.83
N GLN A 191 -6.91 2.08 -16.93
CA GLN A 191 -6.87 1.43 -18.26
C GLN A 191 -5.43 1.20 -18.70
N THR A 192 -4.56 2.19 -18.53
CA THR A 192 -3.13 2.06 -18.86
C THR A 192 -2.47 0.91 -18.09
N LEU A 193 -2.75 0.76 -16.80
CA LEU A 193 -2.22 -0.35 -16.00
C LEU A 193 -2.75 -1.71 -16.48
N ILE A 194 -4.03 -1.80 -16.84
CA ILE A 194 -4.64 -3.02 -17.36
C ILE A 194 -4.05 -3.39 -18.74
N ASP A 195 -3.81 -2.40 -19.59
CA ASP A 195 -3.23 -2.63 -20.92
C ASP A 195 -1.76 -3.05 -20.83
N LEU A 196 -1.02 -2.49 -19.87
CA LEU A 196 0.38 -2.81 -19.64
C LEU A 196 0.61 -4.17 -18.96
N ILE A 197 -0.32 -4.67 -18.14
CA ILE A 197 -0.10 -5.89 -17.35
C ILE A 197 -0.80 -7.09 -17.98
N HIS A 198 -0.08 -8.20 -18.15
CA HIS A 198 -0.69 -9.44 -18.63
C HIS A 198 -1.70 -9.98 -17.61
N PRO A 199 -2.91 -10.43 -18.05
CA PRO A 199 -3.80 -11.17 -17.17
C PRO A 199 -3.15 -12.48 -16.73
N SER A 200 -3.49 -12.94 -15.53
CA SER A 200 -3.08 -14.28 -15.09
C SER A 200 -3.72 -15.34 -15.99
N SER A 201 -3.02 -16.45 -16.17
CA SER A 201 -3.59 -17.65 -16.80
C SER A 201 -4.53 -18.41 -15.86
N ASP A 202 -4.44 -18.16 -14.54
CA ASP A 202 -5.34 -18.71 -13.55
C ASP A 202 -6.52 -17.75 -13.32
N PRO A 203 -7.77 -18.14 -13.66
CA PRO A 203 -8.95 -17.29 -13.44
C PRO A 203 -9.27 -17.05 -11.96
N ALA A 204 -8.71 -17.86 -11.04
CA ALA A 204 -8.85 -17.68 -9.60
C ALA A 204 -7.78 -16.76 -8.99
N ALA A 205 -6.75 -16.36 -9.76
CA ALA A 205 -5.69 -15.49 -9.27
C ALA A 205 -6.20 -14.08 -8.94
N ALA A 206 -5.74 -13.54 -7.82
CA ALA A 206 -6.13 -12.20 -7.40
C ALA A 206 -5.65 -11.12 -8.40
N PRO A 207 -6.48 -10.14 -8.75
CA PRO A 207 -6.12 -9.09 -9.70
C PRO A 207 -5.03 -8.17 -9.14
N LEU A 208 -4.12 -7.72 -10.02
CA LEU A 208 -3.09 -6.73 -9.67
C LEU A 208 -3.62 -5.29 -9.69
N VAL A 209 -4.73 -5.02 -10.38
CA VAL A 209 -5.34 -3.68 -10.44
C VAL A 209 -6.73 -3.79 -9.84
N VAL A 210 -7.00 -2.99 -8.80
CA VAL A 210 -8.26 -3.06 -8.05
C VAL A 210 -8.90 -1.67 -7.94
N LYS A 211 -10.24 -1.64 -7.99
CA LYS A 211 -11.01 -0.42 -7.72
C LYS A 211 -11.63 -0.45 -6.34
N TYR A 212 -11.39 0.59 -5.57
CA TYR A 212 -12.12 0.88 -4.34
C TYR A 212 -13.43 1.59 -4.68
N MET A 213 -14.54 0.92 -4.39
CA MET A 213 -15.89 1.42 -4.61
C MET A 213 -16.57 1.64 -3.26
N PRO A 214 -16.79 2.90 -2.84
CA PRO A 214 -17.67 3.19 -1.72
C PRO A 214 -19.10 2.75 -2.06
N TYR A 215 -19.76 2.09 -1.12
CA TYR A 215 -21.16 1.70 -1.23
C TYR A 215 -21.89 2.09 0.05
N ALA A 216 -22.89 2.96 -0.08
CA ALA A 216 -23.65 3.52 1.05
C ALA A 216 -24.99 4.10 0.55
N SER A 217 -25.91 4.40 1.47
CA SER A 217 -27.05 5.26 1.14
C SER A 217 -26.58 6.66 0.76
N LEU A 218 -27.43 7.44 0.08
CA LEU A 218 -27.09 8.81 -0.33
C LEU A 218 -26.66 9.67 0.87
N GLU A 219 -27.42 9.61 1.96
CA GLU A 219 -27.16 10.39 3.18
C GLU A 219 -25.79 10.06 3.79
N GLN A 220 -25.44 8.77 3.85
CA GLN A 220 -24.14 8.31 4.36
C GLN A 220 -22.98 8.60 3.40
N GLY A 221 -23.25 8.60 2.09
CA GLY A 221 -22.26 8.85 1.05
C GLY A 221 -21.94 10.34 0.84
N LEU A 222 -22.83 11.24 1.23
CA LEU A 222 -22.67 12.68 0.96
C LEU A 222 -21.35 13.28 1.50
N PRO A 223 -20.90 12.99 2.74
CA PRO A 223 -19.60 13.46 3.22
C PRO A 223 -18.42 12.94 2.40
N TYR A 224 -18.51 11.70 1.91
CA TYR A 224 -17.49 11.13 1.02
C TYR A 224 -17.43 11.88 -0.31
N LEU A 225 -18.59 12.16 -0.91
CA LEU A 225 -18.70 12.88 -2.19
C LEU A 225 -18.16 14.31 -2.09
N VAL A 226 -18.49 15.04 -1.02
CA VAL A 226 -17.96 16.39 -0.77
C VAL A 226 -16.43 16.36 -0.66
N ARG A 227 -15.86 15.41 0.07
CA ARG A 227 -14.40 15.28 0.18
C ARG A 227 -13.75 14.98 -1.18
N ARG A 228 -14.36 14.12 -2.00
CA ARG A 228 -13.87 13.82 -3.35
C ARG A 228 -13.93 15.02 -4.28
N ALA A 229 -14.99 15.82 -4.19
CA ALA A 229 -15.08 17.08 -4.92
C ALA A 229 -13.93 18.02 -4.54
N ASN A 230 -13.67 18.21 -3.25
CA ASN A 230 -12.58 19.08 -2.76
C ASN A 230 -11.18 18.58 -3.19
N GLU A 231 -10.92 17.27 -3.10
CA GLU A 231 -9.63 16.70 -3.53
C GLU A 231 -9.39 16.88 -5.03
N ASN A 232 -10.43 16.70 -5.84
CA ASN A 232 -10.34 16.87 -7.29
C ASN A 232 -10.18 18.33 -7.74
N GLN A 233 -10.59 19.30 -6.91
CA GLN A 233 -10.31 20.72 -7.20
C GLN A 233 -8.82 21.05 -7.18
N SER A 234 -7.99 20.26 -6.49
CA SER A 234 -6.53 20.46 -6.49
C SER A 234 -5.82 19.86 -7.72
N ILE A 235 -6.57 19.19 -8.61
CA ILE A 235 -6.07 18.51 -9.83
C ILE A 235 -6.46 19.31 -11.11
N LEU A 236 -7.47 20.18 -11.03
CA LEU A 236 -7.88 21.13 -12.08
C LEU A 236 -7.13 22.47 -11.95
#